data_AF-A0A524G7Z2-F1
#
_entry.id   AF-A0A524G7Z2-F1
#
_cell.length_a   1.000
_cell.length_b   1.000
_cell.length_c   1.000
_cell.angle_alpha   90.00
_cell.angle_beta   90.00
_cell.angle_gamma   90.00
#
_symmetry.space_group_name_H-M   'P 1'
#
loop_
_entity.id
_entity.type
_entity.pdbx_description
1 polymer ?
#
loop_
_entity_poly.entity_id
_entity_poly.type
_entity_poly.pdbx_seq_one_letter_code
_entity_poly.pdbx_strand_id
1 'polypeptide(L)'
;MPEPLIECPSCGHEVPEGKFCKLCGTPLPLREIDKSLEGSDAPAKEIIDFDVAVDEVVPPSLPHFEIHIDDMDYDSSAILLSKAELEVIDDELNRIIEQTKATRQALQLRQANREVLTLRAETLRNEFERLKQRRRELTSVTQKIVLEQLLDALDKHESRLTKLEEISGTLNKEVYSEQREDILGTIKELRSNLKDAIKTSKKWSKGIRKTLKLLHKETSRLDAKFKIGDISRSKYEESKEKLERGIRIVEGGQKRLDELLGMATKR
;
A
#
# COMPACT_ATOMS: atom_id res chain seq x y z
N MET A 1 -53.50 -16.54 21.97
CA MET A 1 -53.39 -15.41 21.02
C MET A 1 -52.09 -15.62 20.26
N PRO A 2 -52.09 -15.60 18.91
CA PRO A 2 -50.88 -15.87 18.15
C PRO A 2 -49.89 -14.70 18.30
N GLU A 3 -48.66 -15.02 18.69
CA GLU A 3 -47.56 -14.06 18.85
C GLU A 3 -47.16 -13.49 17.47
N PRO A 4 -46.91 -12.17 17.35
CA PRO A 4 -46.45 -11.58 16.10
C PRO A 4 -45.09 -12.17 15.69
N LEU A 5 -44.98 -12.57 14.43
CA LEU A 5 -43.76 -13.16 13.86
C LEU A 5 -42.98 -12.08 13.12
N ILE A 6 -41.66 -12.02 13.35
CA ILE A 6 -40.73 -11.12 12.68
C ILE A 6 -39.75 -11.95 11.84
N GLU A 7 -39.51 -11.55 10.60
CA GLU A 7 -38.51 -12.19 9.75
C GLU A 7 -37.09 -11.85 10.23
N CYS A 8 -36.28 -12.88 10.48
CA CYS A 8 -34.88 -12.68 10.83
C CYS A 8 -34.08 -12.21 9.60
N PRO A 9 -33.38 -11.06 9.66
CA PRO A 9 -32.63 -10.53 8.52
C PRO A 9 -31.42 -11.38 8.12
N SER A 10 -31.00 -12.31 8.98
CA SER A 10 -29.81 -13.13 8.76
C SER A 10 -30.11 -14.52 8.18
N CYS A 11 -31.30 -15.08 8.42
CA CYS A 11 -31.67 -16.41 7.93
C CYS A 11 -33.02 -16.45 7.18
N GLY A 12 -33.73 -15.31 7.10
CA GLY A 12 -34.99 -15.16 6.36
C GLY A 12 -36.15 -15.98 6.92
N HIS A 13 -36.06 -16.48 8.17
CA HIS A 13 -37.12 -17.26 8.79
C HIS A 13 -37.95 -16.40 9.74
N GLU A 14 -39.27 -16.62 9.70
CA GLU A 14 -40.23 -16.01 10.62
C GLU A 14 -40.06 -16.58 12.03
N VAL A 15 -39.68 -15.73 12.97
CA VAL A 15 -39.43 -16.11 14.36
C VAL A 15 -40.23 -15.22 15.32
N PRO A 16 -40.72 -15.75 16.45
CA PRO A 16 -41.46 -14.98 17.43
C PRO A 16 -40.56 -13.90 18.07
N GLU A 17 -41.16 -12.78 18.48
CA GLU A 17 -40.45 -11.62 19.02
C GLU A 17 -39.50 -11.98 20.17
N GLY A 18 -38.24 -11.56 20.07
CA GLY A 18 -37.21 -11.81 21.06
C GLY A 18 -35.91 -11.08 20.72
N LYS A 19 -34.96 -11.02 21.65
CA LYS A 19 -33.68 -10.32 21.43
C LYS A 19 -32.77 -11.01 20.42
N PHE A 20 -32.94 -12.32 20.22
CA PHE A 20 -32.11 -13.14 19.33
C PHE A 20 -32.97 -14.14 18.59
N CYS A 21 -32.61 -14.43 17.34
CA CYS A 21 -33.22 -15.48 16.55
C CYS A 21 -32.91 -16.85 17.17
N LYS A 22 -33.93 -17.66 17.47
CA LYS A 22 -33.76 -19.00 18.07
C LYS A 22 -33.08 -20.01 17.13
N LEU A 23 -33.00 -19.71 15.83
CA LEU A 23 -32.44 -20.62 14.81
C LEU A 23 -30.98 -20.31 14.47
N CYS A 24 -30.61 -19.03 14.37
CA CYS A 24 -29.24 -18.64 14.00
C CYS A 24 -28.48 -17.86 15.07
N GLY A 25 -29.13 -17.49 16.19
CA GLY A 25 -28.52 -16.74 17.29
C GLY A 25 -28.29 -15.25 17.01
N THR A 26 -28.57 -14.77 15.79
CA THR A 26 -28.38 -13.37 15.41
C THR A 26 -29.39 -12.45 16.12
N PRO A 27 -28.98 -11.28 16.64
CA PRO A 27 -29.88 -10.35 17.32
C PRO A 27 -30.96 -9.83 16.37
N LEU A 28 -32.21 -9.82 16.82
CA LEU A 28 -33.34 -9.28 16.05
C LEU A 28 -33.50 -7.78 16.37
N PRO A 29 -33.79 -6.93 15.38
CA PRO A 29 -34.01 -5.52 15.61
C PRO A 29 -35.30 -5.33 16.43
N LEU A 30 -35.17 -4.85 17.66
CA LEU A 30 -36.31 -4.52 18.52
C LEU A 30 -37.01 -3.27 17.95
N ARG A 31 -38.30 -3.39 17.60
CA ARG A 31 -39.14 -2.22 17.35
C ARG A 31 -39.55 -1.64 18.71
N GLU A 32 -38.92 -0.54 19.11
CA GLU A 32 -39.43 0.24 20.23
C GLU A 32 -40.76 0.87 19.81
N ILE A 33 -41.83 0.47 20.49
CA ILE A 33 -43.18 0.98 20.28
C ILE A 33 -43.23 2.39 20.86
N ASP A 34 -43.45 3.37 19.98
CA ASP A 34 -43.80 4.74 20.31
C ASP A 34 -44.94 4.80 21.34
N LYS A 35 -44.68 5.42 22.49
CA LYS A 35 -45.71 6.02 23.33
C LYS A 35 -45.36 7.49 23.54
N SER A 36 -45.96 8.32 22.70
CA SER A 36 -46.14 9.75 22.92
C SER A 36 -46.98 10.00 24.18
N LEU A 37 -46.56 10.95 25.03
CA LEU A 37 -47.32 12.16 25.39
C LEU A 37 -46.58 12.97 26.50
N GLU A 38 -46.23 14.20 26.11
CA GLU A 38 -46.27 15.47 26.87
C GLU A 38 -45.45 15.70 28.17
N GLY A 39 -44.67 16.79 28.16
CA GLY A 39 -44.75 17.80 29.22
C GLY A 39 -43.47 18.16 30.01
N SER A 40 -42.81 19.25 29.57
CA SER A 40 -42.10 20.29 30.35
C SER A 40 -40.86 20.00 31.23
N ASP A 41 -39.90 20.91 31.02
CA ASP A 41 -38.91 21.51 31.93
C ASP A 41 -37.54 20.84 32.17
N ALA A 42 -36.53 21.64 31.81
CA ALA A 42 -35.08 21.50 31.97
C ALA A 42 -34.66 21.28 33.45
N PRO A 43 -33.42 20.80 33.76
CA PRO A 43 -32.19 21.50 33.39
C PRO A 43 -30.99 20.61 32.98
N ALA A 44 -30.04 21.30 32.34
CA ALA A 44 -28.72 20.88 31.91
C ALA A 44 -28.00 19.89 32.86
N LYS A 45 -27.55 18.78 32.28
CA LYS A 45 -26.37 18.04 32.72
C LYS A 45 -25.55 17.64 31.51
N GLU A 46 -24.30 18.07 31.54
CA GLU A 46 -23.21 17.73 30.64
C GLU A 46 -23.11 16.20 30.48
N ILE A 47 -23.21 15.72 29.24
CA ILE A 47 -22.75 14.39 28.86
C ILE A 47 -21.76 14.58 27.72
N ILE A 48 -20.58 14.07 27.99
CA ILE A 48 -19.38 14.02 27.16
C ILE A 48 -19.72 13.39 25.81
N ASP A 49 -19.50 14.15 24.73
CA ASP A 49 -19.46 13.66 23.36
C ASP A 49 -18.32 12.63 23.25
N PHE A 50 -18.67 11.34 23.32
CA PHE A 50 -17.90 10.28 22.71
C PHE A 50 -18.50 10.06 21.32
N ASP A 51 -18.17 10.96 20.39
CA ASP A 51 -18.22 10.67 18.96
C ASP A 51 -17.24 9.52 18.70
N VAL A 52 -17.73 8.29 18.87
CA VAL A 52 -17.18 7.13 18.18
C VAL A 52 -17.52 7.36 16.72
N ALA A 53 -16.63 8.11 16.06
CA ALA A 53 -16.50 8.08 14.62
C ALA A 53 -16.40 6.60 14.25
N VAL A 54 -17.50 6.07 13.69
CA VAL A 54 -17.45 4.87 12.89
C VAL A 54 -16.51 5.25 11.76
N ASP A 55 -15.26 4.80 11.86
CA ASP A 55 -14.28 4.87 10.78
C ASP A 55 -14.99 4.31 9.54
N GLU A 56 -15.48 5.22 8.70
CA GLU A 56 -15.70 4.91 7.30
C GLU A 56 -14.36 4.38 6.82
N VAL A 57 -14.29 3.07 6.59
CA VAL A 57 -13.16 2.44 5.92
C VAL A 57 -13.17 2.97 4.49
N VAL A 58 -12.66 4.19 4.32
CA VAL A 58 -12.32 4.75 3.01
C VAL A 58 -11.29 3.76 2.46
N PRO A 59 -11.57 3.11 1.31
CA PRO A 59 -10.60 2.21 0.70
C PRO A 59 -9.30 3.00 0.56
N PRO A 60 -8.14 2.45 0.97
CA PRO A 60 -6.89 3.19 0.99
C PRO A 60 -6.64 3.69 -0.42
N SER A 61 -6.84 4.99 -0.65
CA SER A 61 -6.62 5.61 -1.93
C SER A 61 -5.13 5.44 -2.25
N LEU A 62 -4.81 4.79 -3.36
CA LEU A 62 -3.43 4.57 -3.75
C LEU A 62 -2.69 5.92 -3.85
N PRO A 63 -1.44 5.99 -3.37
CA PRO A 63 -0.70 7.23 -3.36
C PRO A 63 -0.47 7.74 -4.77
N HIS A 64 -0.58 9.06 -4.94
CA HIS A 64 -0.31 9.71 -6.21
C HIS A 64 1.19 9.84 -6.47
N PHE A 65 1.56 9.63 -7.73
CA PHE A 65 2.88 9.86 -8.28
C PHE A 65 2.75 10.77 -9.50
N GLU A 66 3.62 11.77 -9.60
CA GLU A 66 3.69 12.67 -10.77
C GLU A 66 4.24 11.98 -12.03
N ILE A 67 4.80 10.78 -11.86
CA ILE A 67 5.46 10.03 -12.94
C ILE A 67 4.48 9.04 -13.55
N HIS A 68 4.27 9.17 -14.86
CA HIS A 68 3.51 8.19 -15.64
C HIS A 68 4.46 7.18 -16.31
N ILE A 69 4.20 5.90 -16.11
CA ILE A 69 4.92 4.81 -16.75
C ILE A 69 4.14 4.35 -17.97
N ASP A 70 4.74 4.48 -19.16
CA ASP A 70 4.13 4.00 -20.40
C ASP A 70 3.79 2.51 -20.30
N ASP A 71 2.68 2.10 -20.93
CA ASP A 71 2.26 0.70 -21.04
C ASP A 71 1.95 0.01 -19.67
N MET A 72 1.80 0.76 -18.57
CA MET A 72 1.48 0.26 -17.23
C MET A 72 0.21 0.93 -16.69
N ASP A 73 -0.67 0.15 -16.05
CA ASP A 73 -1.83 0.67 -15.35
C ASP A 73 -1.44 1.44 -14.08
N TYR A 74 -2.27 2.41 -13.71
CA TYR A 74 -2.02 3.30 -12.56
C TYR A 74 -1.81 2.50 -11.27
N ASP A 75 -2.66 1.52 -10.99
CA ASP A 75 -2.62 0.75 -9.74
C ASP A 75 -1.31 -0.03 -9.62
N SER A 76 -0.92 -0.74 -10.68
CA SER A 76 0.36 -1.46 -10.71
C SER A 76 1.55 -0.50 -10.61
N SER A 77 1.48 0.67 -11.24
CA SER A 77 2.50 1.71 -11.11
C SER A 77 2.60 2.22 -9.68
N ALA A 78 1.49 2.51 -9.03
CA ALA A 78 1.44 3.07 -7.70
C ALA A 78 1.99 2.05 -6.69
N ILE A 79 1.63 0.77 -6.80
CA ILE A 79 2.17 -0.29 -5.94
C ILE A 79 3.69 -0.44 -6.13
N LEU A 80 4.16 -0.48 -7.37
CA LEU A 80 5.58 -0.65 -7.67
C LEU A 80 6.41 0.53 -7.18
N LEU A 81 5.97 1.75 -7.49
CA LEU A 81 6.65 2.98 -7.12
C LEU A 81 6.57 3.23 -5.61
N SER A 82 5.50 2.84 -4.92
CA SER A 82 5.40 2.97 -3.46
C SER A 82 6.50 2.18 -2.74
N LYS A 83 6.70 0.94 -3.18
CA LYS A 83 7.74 0.07 -2.64
C LYS A 83 9.15 0.61 -2.92
N ALA A 84 9.38 1.15 -4.12
CA ALA A 84 10.65 1.77 -4.47
C ALA A 84 10.90 3.11 -3.75
N GLU A 85 9.85 3.92 -3.55
CA GLU A 85 9.94 5.18 -2.84
C GLU A 85 10.27 4.97 -1.36
N LEU A 86 9.82 3.88 -0.74
CA LEU A 86 10.22 3.53 0.63
C LEU A 86 11.75 3.38 0.79
N GLU A 87 12.43 2.74 -0.16
CA GLU A 87 13.89 2.60 -0.15
C GLU A 87 14.58 3.97 -0.29
N VAL A 88 14.07 4.81 -1.20
CA VAL A 88 14.59 6.18 -1.39
C VAL A 88 14.38 7.03 -0.14
N ILE A 89 13.24 6.88 0.54
CA ILE A 89 12.96 7.58 1.80
C ILE A 89 13.90 7.10 2.90
N ASP A 90 14.17 5.80 3.02
CA ASP A 90 15.10 5.29 4.03
C ASP A 90 16.52 5.86 3.82
N ASP A 91 16.99 5.97 2.58
CA ASP A 91 18.26 6.65 2.26
C ASP A 91 18.23 8.15 2.60
N GLU A 92 17.12 8.84 2.31
CA GLU A 92 16.94 10.26 2.62
C GLU A 92 16.90 10.51 4.13
N LEU A 93 16.22 9.66 4.90
CA LEU A 93 16.21 9.70 6.36
C LEU A 93 17.60 9.48 6.94
N ASN A 94 18.37 8.54 6.40
CA ASN A 94 19.75 8.31 6.80
C ASN A 94 20.63 9.55 6.55
N ARG A 95 20.48 10.21 5.39
CA ARG A 95 21.18 11.47 5.08
C ARG A 95 20.81 12.59 6.06
N ILE A 96 19.53 12.73 6.40
CA ILE A 96 19.07 13.72 7.39
C ILE A 96 19.67 13.42 8.77
N ILE A 97 19.74 12.15 9.17
CA ILE A 97 20.37 11.75 10.44
C ILE A 97 21.84 12.18 10.47
N GLU A 98 22.60 11.90 9.40
CA GLU A 98 24.01 12.29 9.32
C GLU A 98 24.19 13.82 9.29
N GLN A 99 23.36 14.55 8.54
CA GLN A 99 23.37 16.01 8.53
C GLN A 99 23.02 16.58 9.91
N THR A 100 22.06 15.98 10.62
CA THR A 100 21.69 16.38 11.98
C THR A 100 22.84 16.15 12.96
N LYS A 101 23.56 15.02 12.85
CA LYS A 101 24.77 14.76 13.66
C LYS A 101 25.84 15.81 13.37
N ALA A 102 26.09 16.13 12.11
CA ALA A 102 27.06 17.16 11.70
C ALA A 102 26.68 18.54 12.23
N THR A 103 25.40 18.93 12.16
CA THR A 103 24.91 20.21 12.72
C THR A 103 25.07 20.25 14.24
N ARG A 104 24.80 19.15 14.95
CA ARG A 104 25.04 19.07 16.40
C ARG A 104 26.53 19.21 16.75
N GLN A 105 27.41 18.57 16.00
CA GLN A 105 28.87 18.72 16.17
C GLN A 105 29.32 20.16 15.88
N ALA A 106 28.80 20.79 14.83
CA ALA A 106 29.10 22.18 14.50
C ALA A 106 28.66 23.15 15.61
N LEU A 107 27.51 22.92 16.24
CA LEU A 107 27.03 23.72 17.38
C LEU A 107 27.93 23.64 18.61
N GLN A 108 28.73 22.57 18.76
CA GLN A 108 29.69 22.41 19.85
C GLN A 108 30.96 23.25 19.64
N LEU A 109 31.21 23.77 18.43
CA LEU A 109 32.36 24.63 18.15
C LEU A 109 32.12 26.05 18.66
N ARG A 110 33.14 26.64 19.30
CA ARG A 110 33.05 27.97 19.96
C ARG A 110 32.80 29.14 19.00
N GLN A 111 33.15 29.01 17.72
CA GLN A 111 32.99 30.04 16.69
C GLN A 111 31.80 29.79 15.75
N ALA A 112 30.90 28.89 16.12
CA ALA A 112 29.77 28.54 15.28
C ALA A 112 28.74 29.68 15.20
N ASN A 113 28.32 30.03 13.98
CA ASN A 113 27.18 30.92 13.78
C ASN A 113 25.89 30.18 14.14
N ARG A 114 25.39 30.44 15.35
CA ARG A 114 24.24 29.72 15.93
C ARG A 114 22.97 29.92 15.12
N GLU A 115 22.72 31.12 14.60
CA GLU A 115 21.50 31.45 13.84
C GLU A 115 21.39 30.62 12.55
N VAL A 116 22.50 30.47 11.83
CA VAL A 116 22.55 29.65 10.61
C VAL A 116 22.35 28.16 10.92
N LEU A 117 22.90 27.69 12.04
CA LEU A 117 22.77 26.29 12.46
C LEU A 117 21.38 25.97 13.02
N THR A 118 20.72 26.90 13.70
CA THR A 118 19.33 26.75 14.13
C THR A 118 18.38 26.71 12.94
N LEU A 119 18.55 27.62 11.97
CA LEU A 119 17.75 27.63 10.75
C LEU A 119 17.93 26.31 9.97
N ARG A 120 19.17 25.84 9.83
CA ARG A 120 19.45 24.54 9.22
C ARG A 120 18.80 23.38 9.99
N ALA A 121 18.83 23.39 11.32
CA ALA A 121 18.22 22.35 12.14
C ALA A 121 16.69 22.32 11.98
N GLU A 122 16.05 23.49 11.85
CA GLU A 122 14.62 23.61 11.57
C GLU A 122 14.26 23.07 10.18
N THR A 123 15.06 23.41 9.15
CA THR A 123 14.88 22.84 7.80
C THR A 123 14.94 21.31 7.82
N LEU A 124 15.98 20.74 8.46
CA LEU A 124 16.14 19.28 8.59
C LEU A 124 14.97 18.63 9.35
N ARG A 125 14.45 19.30 10.39
CA ARG A 125 13.30 18.81 11.14
C ARG A 125 12.03 18.77 10.27
N ASN A 126 11.78 19.82 9.49
CA ASN A 126 10.63 19.89 8.60
C ASN A 126 10.70 18.82 7.49
N GLU A 127 11.89 18.63 6.90
CA GLU A 127 12.13 17.56 5.92
C GLU A 127 11.92 16.17 6.54
N PHE A 128 12.41 15.94 7.77
CA PHE A 128 12.24 14.68 8.47
C PHE A 128 10.76 14.34 8.71
N GLU A 129 9.96 15.28 9.23
CA GLU A 129 8.54 15.04 9.47
C GLU A 129 7.77 14.81 8.16
N ARG A 130 8.11 15.55 7.09
CA ARG A 130 7.53 15.32 5.76
C ARG A 130 7.82 13.91 5.24
N LEU A 131 9.08 13.46 5.31
CA LEU A 131 9.47 12.11 4.86
C LEU A 131 8.83 11.03 5.73
N LYS A 132 8.71 11.25 7.03
CA LYS A 132 8.05 10.34 7.96
C LYS A 132 6.55 10.20 7.67
N GLN A 133 5.87 11.30 7.36
CA GLN A 133 4.47 11.26 6.94
C GLN A 133 4.33 10.49 5.63
N ARG A 134 5.13 10.82 4.61
CA ARG A 134 5.11 10.12 3.32
C ARG A 134 5.41 8.62 3.47
N ARG A 135 6.37 8.25 4.33
CA ARG A 135 6.65 6.84 4.64
C ARG A 135 5.43 6.12 5.19
N ARG A 136 4.67 6.73 6.10
CA ARG A 136 3.45 6.15 6.67
C ARG A 136 2.40 5.91 5.60
N GLU A 137 2.19 6.89 4.71
CA GLU A 137 1.30 6.77 3.56
C GLU A 137 1.70 5.61 2.64
N LEU A 138 2.99 5.43 2.36
CA LEU A 138 3.46 4.36 1.47
C LEU A 138 3.45 2.98 2.15
N THR A 139 3.68 2.94 3.47
CA THR A 139 3.67 1.69 4.25
C THR A 139 2.26 1.11 4.36
N SER A 140 1.21 1.93 4.25
CA SER A 140 -0.17 1.43 4.22
C SER A 140 -0.51 0.67 2.94
N VAL A 141 0.28 0.84 1.86
CA VAL A 141 0.13 0.09 0.61
C VAL A 141 0.69 -1.32 0.77
N THR A 142 -0.15 -2.23 1.27
CA THR A 142 0.20 -3.65 1.47
C THR A 142 0.02 -4.51 0.22
N GLN A 143 -0.56 -3.94 -0.83
CA GLN A 143 -0.88 -4.64 -2.06
C GLN A 143 0.38 -5.11 -2.80
N LYS A 144 0.26 -6.26 -3.46
CA LYS A 144 1.32 -6.88 -4.27
C LYS A 144 0.94 -6.80 -5.74
N ILE A 145 1.92 -6.64 -6.61
CA ILE A 145 1.67 -6.69 -8.05
C ILE A 145 1.26 -8.13 -8.45
N VAL A 146 0.48 -8.27 -9.51
CA VAL A 146 -0.06 -9.57 -9.96
C VAL A 146 1.04 -10.63 -10.12
N LEU A 147 2.21 -10.24 -10.64
CA LEU A 147 3.34 -11.16 -10.79
C LEU A 147 3.81 -11.73 -9.42
N GLU A 148 3.92 -10.87 -8.40
CA GLU A 148 4.31 -11.27 -7.04
C GLU A 148 3.22 -12.16 -6.40
N GLN A 149 1.94 -11.83 -6.59
CA GLN A 149 0.83 -12.63 -6.09
C GLN A 149 0.80 -14.05 -6.69
N LEU A 150 1.05 -14.18 -8.00
CA LEU A 150 1.08 -15.48 -8.68
C LEU A 150 2.26 -16.34 -8.23
N LEU A 151 3.42 -15.73 -7.98
CA LEU A 151 4.59 -16.45 -7.43
C LEU A 151 4.31 -16.98 -6.03
N ASP A 152 3.75 -16.14 -5.14
CA ASP A 152 3.37 -16.56 -3.78
C ASP A 152 2.30 -17.67 -3.81
N ALA A 153 1.33 -17.58 -4.71
CA ALA A 153 0.30 -18.60 -4.87
C ALA A 153 0.90 -19.93 -5.34
N LEU A 154 1.81 -19.90 -6.32
CA LEU A 154 2.52 -21.09 -6.79
C LEU A 154 3.31 -21.75 -5.65
N ASP A 155 4.05 -20.98 -4.85
CA ASP A 155 4.79 -21.50 -3.69
C ASP A 155 3.87 -22.17 -2.66
N LYS A 156 2.70 -21.58 -2.39
CA LYS A 156 1.71 -22.18 -1.49
C LYS A 156 1.16 -23.50 -2.01
N HIS A 157 0.87 -23.61 -3.31
CA HIS A 157 0.35 -24.85 -3.89
C HIS A 157 1.45 -25.92 -4.06
N GLU A 158 2.67 -25.54 -4.41
CA GLU A 158 3.83 -26.46 -4.48
C GLU A 158 4.20 -26.98 -3.07
N SER A 159 4.16 -26.13 -2.04
CA SER A 159 4.33 -26.57 -0.65
C SER A 159 3.17 -27.42 -0.12
N ARG A 160 1.93 -27.20 -0.60
CA ARG A 160 0.80 -28.07 -0.28
C ARG A 160 0.91 -29.44 -0.95
N LEU A 161 1.41 -29.48 -2.19
CA LEU A 161 1.64 -30.73 -2.91
C LEU A 161 2.71 -31.59 -2.22
N THR A 162 3.85 -30.98 -1.86
CA THR A 162 4.92 -31.69 -1.13
C THR A 162 4.45 -32.24 0.22
N LYS A 163 3.69 -31.46 1.00
CA LYS A 163 3.06 -31.95 2.25
C LYS A 163 2.09 -33.10 2.03
N LEU A 164 1.32 -33.09 0.94
CA LEU A 164 0.44 -34.21 0.61
C LEU A 164 1.22 -35.46 0.22
N GLU A 165 2.32 -35.30 -0.52
CA GLU A 165 3.20 -36.42 -0.89
C GLU A 165 3.86 -37.05 0.35
N GLU A 166 4.27 -36.25 1.34
CA GLU A 166 4.81 -36.72 2.62
C GLU A 166 3.79 -37.55 3.43
N ILE A 167 2.52 -37.15 3.41
CA ILE A 167 1.45 -37.77 4.21
C ILE A 167 0.73 -38.89 3.42
N SER A 168 1.10 -39.10 2.15
CA SER A 168 0.45 -40.04 1.21
C SER A 168 0.28 -41.48 1.72
N GLY A 169 1.17 -41.94 2.61
CA GLY A 169 1.08 -43.27 3.23
C GLY A 169 0.00 -43.44 4.31
N THR A 170 -0.55 -42.34 4.83
CA THR A 170 -1.56 -42.34 5.91
C THR A 170 -2.96 -41.95 5.44
N LEU A 171 -3.08 -41.41 4.23
CA LEU A 171 -4.36 -40.98 3.65
C LEU A 171 -5.03 -42.10 2.84
N ASN A 172 -6.35 -42.02 2.75
CA ASN A 172 -7.12 -42.83 1.80
C ASN A 172 -6.66 -42.53 0.36
N LYS A 173 -6.43 -43.59 -0.43
CA LYS A 173 -5.89 -43.46 -1.80
C LYS A 173 -6.76 -42.60 -2.71
N GLU A 174 -8.08 -42.73 -2.60
CA GLU A 174 -9.05 -41.95 -3.40
C GLU A 174 -8.99 -40.46 -3.07
N VAL A 175 -9.06 -40.12 -1.77
CA VAL A 175 -8.96 -38.73 -1.30
C VAL A 175 -7.61 -38.10 -1.67
N TYR A 176 -6.53 -38.88 -1.58
CA TYR A 176 -5.20 -38.44 -2.02
C TYR A 176 -5.16 -38.15 -3.52
N SER A 177 -5.71 -39.03 -4.36
CA SER A 177 -5.72 -38.83 -5.81
C SER A 177 -6.52 -37.60 -6.23
N GLU A 178 -7.70 -37.39 -5.65
CA GLU A 178 -8.54 -36.23 -5.93
C GLU A 178 -7.84 -34.93 -5.54
N GLN A 179 -7.36 -34.81 -4.29
CA GLN A 179 -6.69 -33.60 -3.83
C GLN A 179 -5.39 -33.32 -4.61
N ARG A 180 -4.66 -34.36 -5.00
CA ARG A 180 -3.47 -34.23 -5.83
C ARG A 180 -3.81 -33.73 -7.22
N GLU A 181 -4.86 -34.25 -7.84
CA GLU A 181 -5.31 -33.81 -9.16
C GLU A 181 -5.77 -32.35 -9.14
N ASP A 182 -6.54 -31.96 -8.12
CA ASP A 182 -6.98 -30.57 -7.92
C ASP A 182 -5.80 -29.60 -7.76
N ILE A 183 -4.80 -29.97 -6.94
CA ILE A 183 -3.61 -29.13 -6.74
C ILE A 183 -2.77 -29.06 -8.01
N LEU A 184 -2.63 -30.17 -8.75
CA LEU A 184 -1.94 -30.14 -10.04
C LEU A 184 -2.69 -29.31 -11.08
N GLY A 185 -4.02 -29.34 -11.09
CA GLY A 185 -4.87 -28.50 -11.92
C GLY A 185 -4.63 -27.02 -11.64
N THR A 186 -4.76 -26.62 -10.37
CA THR A 186 -4.51 -25.23 -9.94
C THR A 186 -3.08 -24.77 -10.24
N ILE A 187 -2.06 -25.61 -10.05
CA ILE A 187 -0.67 -25.27 -10.41
C ILE A 187 -0.53 -25.04 -11.93
N LYS A 188 -1.18 -25.85 -12.77
CA LYS A 188 -1.16 -25.66 -14.23
C LYS A 188 -1.79 -24.34 -14.64
N GLU A 189 -2.94 -24.00 -14.05
CA GLU A 189 -3.62 -22.71 -14.29
C GLU A 189 -2.76 -21.53 -13.84
N LEU A 190 -2.20 -21.58 -12.63
CA LEU A 190 -1.30 -20.56 -12.11
C LEU A 190 -0.05 -20.39 -12.99
N ARG A 191 0.53 -21.47 -13.52
CA ARG A 191 1.65 -21.40 -14.47
C ARG A 191 1.25 -20.78 -15.80
N SER A 192 0.03 -21.02 -16.28
CA SER A 192 -0.49 -20.35 -17.48
C SER A 192 -0.62 -18.84 -17.23
N ASN A 193 -1.27 -18.46 -16.13
CA ASN A 193 -1.43 -17.06 -15.73
C ASN A 193 -0.07 -16.38 -15.50
N LEU A 194 0.91 -17.09 -14.95
CA LEU A 194 2.28 -16.60 -14.77
C LEU A 194 2.93 -16.25 -16.11
N LYS A 195 2.75 -17.06 -17.16
CA LYS A 195 3.29 -16.76 -18.50
C LYS A 195 2.75 -15.45 -19.04
N ASP A 196 1.45 -15.18 -18.84
CA ASP A 196 0.84 -13.93 -19.29
C ASP A 196 1.27 -12.74 -18.42
N ALA A 197 1.36 -12.92 -17.11
CA ALA A 197 1.92 -11.93 -16.20
C ALA A 197 3.38 -11.58 -16.53
N ILE A 198 4.20 -12.56 -16.94
CA ILE A 198 5.58 -12.34 -17.43
C ILE A 198 5.57 -11.48 -18.71
N LYS A 199 4.66 -11.75 -19.66
CA LYS A 199 4.57 -10.94 -20.89
C LYS A 199 4.20 -9.50 -20.56
N THR A 200 3.23 -9.30 -19.68
CA THR A 200 2.81 -7.97 -19.21
C THR A 200 3.94 -7.25 -18.48
N SER A 201 4.61 -7.93 -17.56
CA SER A 201 5.77 -7.39 -16.82
C SER A 201 6.95 -7.05 -17.73
N LYS A 202 7.17 -7.79 -18.83
CA LYS A 202 8.16 -7.42 -19.86
C LYS A 202 7.76 -6.16 -20.64
N LYS A 203 6.47 -5.92 -20.88
CA LYS A 203 5.98 -4.66 -21.46
C LYS A 203 6.22 -3.51 -20.49
N TRP A 204 5.87 -3.69 -19.23
CA TRP A 204 6.14 -2.74 -18.14
C TRP A 204 7.62 -2.37 -18.04
N SER A 205 8.54 -3.35 -18.06
CA SER A 205 9.99 -3.10 -18.07
C SER A 205 10.45 -2.28 -19.29
N LYS A 206 9.79 -2.39 -20.44
CA LYS A 206 10.07 -1.51 -21.59
C LYS A 206 9.50 -0.11 -21.38
N GLY A 207 8.29 0.00 -20.83
CA GLY A 207 7.65 1.26 -20.45
C GLY A 207 8.49 2.07 -19.48
N ILE A 208 8.92 1.45 -18.38
CA ILE A 208 9.82 2.04 -17.38
C ILE A 208 11.10 2.57 -18.04
N ARG A 209 11.73 1.78 -18.93
CA ARG A 209 12.94 2.21 -19.65
C ARG A 209 12.69 3.41 -20.57
N LYS A 210 11.50 3.55 -21.17
CA LYS A 210 11.14 4.75 -21.94
C LYS A 210 10.99 5.95 -21.01
N THR A 211 10.25 5.80 -19.91
CA THR A 211 10.05 6.85 -18.90
C THR A 211 11.38 7.34 -18.33
N LEU A 212 12.32 6.45 -17.98
CA LEU A 212 13.67 6.83 -17.55
C LEU A 212 14.41 7.66 -18.59
N LYS A 213 14.34 7.26 -19.88
CA LYS A 213 14.94 8.05 -20.96
C LYS A 213 14.30 9.44 -21.10
N LEU A 214 13.00 9.58 -20.83
CA LEU A 214 12.32 10.87 -20.84
C LEU A 214 12.79 11.73 -19.66
N LEU A 215 12.83 11.19 -18.44
CA LEU A 215 13.31 11.90 -17.25
C LEU A 215 14.78 12.35 -17.39
N HIS A 216 15.66 11.51 -17.95
CA HIS A 216 17.03 11.92 -18.25
C HIS A 216 17.11 13.02 -19.32
N LYS A 217 16.25 12.99 -20.35
CA LYS A 217 16.16 14.08 -21.33
C LYS A 217 15.67 15.37 -20.68
N GLU A 218 14.72 15.30 -19.75
CA GLU A 218 14.24 16.45 -18.99
C GLU A 218 15.33 17.02 -18.09
N THR A 219 16.14 16.18 -17.47
CA THR A 219 17.32 16.60 -16.70
C THR A 219 18.29 17.38 -17.60
N SER A 220 18.64 16.84 -18.78
CA SER A 220 19.51 17.52 -19.74
C SER A 220 18.91 18.83 -20.26
N ARG A 221 17.59 18.90 -20.45
CA ARG A 221 16.88 20.13 -20.83
C ARG A 221 16.92 21.17 -19.71
N LEU A 222 16.72 20.75 -18.46
CA LEU A 222 16.81 21.61 -17.29
C LEU A 222 18.21 22.19 -17.14
N ASP A 223 19.25 21.36 -17.32
CA ASP A 223 20.65 21.80 -17.32
C ASP A 223 20.95 22.80 -18.45
N ALA A 224 20.41 22.56 -19.65
CA ALA A 224 20.59 23.49 -20.77
C ALA A 224 19.91 24.84 -20.49
N LYS A 225 18.67 24.85 -19.98
CA LYS A 225 17.96 26.06 -19.58
C LYS A 225 18.72 26.85 -18.51
N PHE A 226 19.30 26.17 -17.53
CA PHE A 226 20.11 26.82 -16.51
C PHE A 226 21.38 27.44 -17.09
N LYS A 227 22.08 26.73 -17.97
CA LYS A 227 23.30 27.23 -18.64
C LYS A 227 23.04 28.45 -19.53
N ILE A 228 21.87 28.52 -20.15
CA ILE A 228 21.44 29.66 -20.98
C ILE A 228 20.95 30.84 -20.12
N GLY A 229 20.67 30.60 -18.84
CA GLY A 229 20.17 31.62 -17.91
C GLY A 229 18.65 31.78 -17.90
N ASP A 230 17.92 30.86 -18.53
CA ASP A 230 16.44 30.90 -18.62
C ASP A 230 15.75 30.64 -17.27
N ILE A 231 16.47 30.05 -16.32
CA ILE A 231 15.95 29.71 -14.99
C ILE A 231 16.90 30.16 -13.88
N SER A 232 16.33 30.58 -12.75
CA SER A 232 17.11 30.95 -11.56
C SER A 232 17.75 29.72 -10.92
N ARG A 233 18.85 29.94 -10.20
CA ARG A 233 19.59 28.88 -9.48
C ARG A 233 18.71 28.10 -8.51
N SER A 234 17.89 28.79 -7.71
CA SER A 234 16.99 28.14 -6.75
C SER A 234 15.96 27.24 -7.44
N LYS A 235 15.36 27.68 -8.55
CA LYS A 235 14.40 26.87 -9.32
C LYS A 235 15.08 25.67 -9.98
N TYR A 236 16.32 25.84 -10.44
CA TYR A 236 17.14 24.77 -11.00
C TYR A 236 17.43 23.69 -9.96
N GLU A 237 17.93 24.08 -8.78
CA GLU A 237 18.25 23.15 -7.69
C GLU A 237 17.01 22.37 -7.25
N GLU A 238 15.87 23.05 -7.02
CA GLU A 238 14.61 22.39 -6.62
C GLU A 238 14.10 21.42 -7.70
N SER A 239 14.08 21.84 -8.97
CA SER A 239 13.58 20.98 -10.06
C SER A 239 14.51 19.80 -10.32
N LYS A 240 15.82 20.00 -10.16
CA LYS A 240 16.83 18.96 -10.31
C LYS A 240 16.69 17.90 -9.23
N GLU A 241 16.54 18.30 -7.98
CA GLU A 241 16.33 17.37 -6.86
C GLU A 241 15.05 16.55 -7.05
N LYS A 242 13.96 17.18 -7.52
CA LYS A 242 12.71 16.48 -7.85
C LYS A 242 12.90 15.44 -8.97
N LEU A 243 13.55 15.83 -10.07
CA LEU A 243 13.81 14.91 -11.19
C LEU A 243 14.75 13.77 -10.80
N GLU A 244 15.85 14.06 -10.10
CA GLU A 244 16.80 13.04 -9.62
C GLU A 244 16.14 12.08 -8.62
N ARG A 245 15.29 12.59 -7.73
CA ARG A 245 14.48 11.74 -6.84
C ARG A 245 13.51 10.87 -7.64
N GLY A 246 12.81 11.44 -8.62
CA GLY A 246 11.93 10.69 -9.50
C GLY A 246 12.63 9.57 -10.27
N ILE A 247 13.82 9.86 -10.83
CA ILE A 247 14.66 8.86 -11.49
C ILE A 247 15.02 7.73 -10.53
N ARG A 248 15.50 8.03 -9.31
CA ARG A 248 15.84 7.00 -8.31
C ARG A 248 14.65 6.10 -7.97
N ILE A 249 13.46 6.67 -7.82
CA ILE A 249 12.23 5.92 -7.55
C ILE A 249 11.89 4.98 -8.72
N VAL A 250 11.95 5.48 -9.96
CA VAL A 250 11.64 4.68 -11.14
C VAL A 250 12.70 3.59 -11.38
N GLU A 251 13.98 3.87 -11.14
CA GLU A 251 15.06 2.89 -11.20
C GLU A 251 14.89 1.79 -10.14
N GLY A 252 14.51 2.15 -8.91
CA GLY A 252 14.18 1.19 -7.85
C GLY A 252 13.01 0.29 -8.25
N GLY A 253 11.95 0.89 -8.83
CA GLY A 253 10.81 0.15 -9.39
C GLY A 253 11.24 -0.80 -10.50
N GLN A 254 12.15 -0.37 -11.38
CA GLN A 254 12.70 -1.22 -12.44
C GLN A 254 13.45 -2.43 -11.87
N LYS A 255 14.37 -2.19 -10.92
CA LYS A 255 15.18 -3.26 -10.29
C LYS A 255 14.28 -4.31 -9.66
N ARG A 256 13.29 -3.89 -8.88
CA ARG A 256 12.32 -4.80 -8.26
C ARG A 256 11.54 -5.61 -9.28
N LEU A 257 11.08 -4.99 -10.36
CA LEU A 257 10.37 -5.70 -11.43
C LEU A 257 11.28 -6.72 -12.13
N ASP A 258 12.53 -6.35 -12.40
CA ASP A 258 13.52 -7.22 -13.03
C ASP A 258 13.89 -8.42 -12.12
N GLU A 259 13.96 -8.23 -10.80
CA GLU A 259 14.11 -9.32 -9.81
C GLU A 259 12.93 -10.29 -9.84
N LEU A 260 11.70 -9.77 -9.80
CA LEU A 260 10.48 -10.59 -9.90
C LEU A 260 10.42 -11.36 -11.22
N LEU A 261 10.78 -10.72 -12.34
CA LEU A 261 10.92 -11.38 -13.63
C LEU A 261 12.01 -12.46 -13.62
N GLY A 262 13.13 -12.22 -12.94
CA GLY A 262 14.21 -13.18 -12.77
C GLY A 262 13.77 -14.42 -11.98
N MET A 263 12.95 -14.25 -10.94
CA MET A 263 12.35 -15.37 -10.20
C MET A 263 11.31 -16.11 -11.03
N ALA A 264 10.43 -15.38 -11.72
CA ALA A 264 9.36 -15.96 -12.52
C ALA A 264 9.85 -16.72 -13.76
N THR A 265 10.96 -16.32 -14.37
CA THR A 265 11.53 -17.00 -15.54
C THR A 265 12.35 -18.25 -15.22
N LYS A 266 12.76 -18.41 -13.95
CA LYS A 266 13.45 -19.62 -13.48
C LYS A 266 12.51 -20.78 -13.16
N ARG A 267 11.20 -20.51 -13.06
CA ARG A 267 10.14 -21.52 -12.83
C ARG A 267 9.52 -21.98 -14.14
#